data_AF-A0A6P4YQN7-F1
#
_entry.id   AF-A0A6P4YQN7-F1
#
_cell.length_a   1.000
_cell.length_b   1.000
_cell.length_c   1.000
_cell.angle_alpha   90.00
_cell.angle_beta   90.00
_cell.angle_gamma   90.00
#
_symmetry.space_group_name_H-M   'P 1'
#
loop_
_entity.id
_entity.type
_entity.pdbx_description
1 polymer ?
#
loop_
_entity_poly.entity_id
_entity_poly.type
_entity_poly.pdbx_seq_one_letter_code
_entity_poly.pdbx_strand_id
1 'polypeptide(L)'
;MFLRLNGREMARMHHIQPANGKIPEPSLFIKMSKYFTLIPDSFPDAEKNQRYQQEIPSTSQLQQEMESLKGALLPLNSPVVFCHNDLLCKNIVYTEAEDKVTFIDYEYASYNFQAYDIANHFDEFAGVDEVDYSLYPDREFQLTWLRSYLQYFHADRPEPVTDREVEILYVQVNKFALAAHFFWGLWALIQARFSAIDFDFLDYGILRFNEYLKRKDEFLALQLPE
;
A
#
# COMPACT_ATOMS: atom_id res chain seq x y z
N MET A 1 15.29 7.89 -14.79
CA MET A 1 16.50 7.45 -14.07
C MET A 1 16.17 7.14 -12.62
N PHE A 2 15.73 8.13 -11.83
CA PHE A 2 15.28 7.97 -10.43
C PHE A 2 14.29 6.80 -10.20
N LEU A 3 13.24 6.69 -11.01
CA LEU A 3 12.22 5.65 -10.85
C LEU A 3 12.75 4.21 -11.03
N ARG A 4 13.75 4.02 -11.91
CA ARG A 4 14.42 2.73 -12.07
C ARG A 4 15.29 2.39 -10.86
N LEU A 5 15.94 3.41 -10.27
CA LEU A 5 16.75 3.24 -9.06
C LEU A 5 15.88 2.88 -7.85
N ASN A 6 14.71 3.50 -7.74
CA ASN A 6 13.72 3.16 -6.72
C ASN A 6 13.24 1.70 -6.86
N GLY A 7 12.81 1.28 -8.06
CA GLY A 7 12.41 -0.11 -8.30
C GLY A 7 13.52 -1.13 -8.01
N ARG A 8 14.78 -0.78 -8.32
CA ARG A 8 15.96 -1.59 -7.98
C ARG A 8 16.16 -1.73 -6.48
N GLU A 9 16.05 -0.62 -5.73
CA GLU A 9 16.26 -0.63 -4.29
C GLU A 9 15.15 -1.38 -3.56
N MET A 10 13.90 -1.22 -3.99
CA MET A 10 12.78 -2.02 -3.50
C MET A 10 12.98 -3.51 -3.78
N ALA A 11 13.42 -3.88 -4.98
CA ALA A 11 13.71 -5.28 -5.30
C ALA A 11 14.80 -5.88 -4.40
N ARG A 12 15.86 -5.11 -4.07
CA ARG A 12 16.91 -5.54 -3.13
C ARG A 12 16.37 -5.74 -1.72
N MET A 13 15.57 -4.81 -1.22
CA MET A 13 14.94 -4.93 0.09
C MET A 13 14.03 -6.16 0.16
N HIS A 14 13.22 -6.40 -0.87
CA HIS A 14 12.34 -7.58 -0.95
C HIS A 14 13.10 -8.92 -1.01
N HIS A 15 14.42 -8.94 -1.24
CA HIS A 15 15.25 -10.15 -1.17
C HIS A 15 15.72 -10.48 0.25
N ILE A 16 15.56 -9.59 1.23
CA ILE A 16 16.01 -9.83 2.59
C ILE A 16 15.29 -11.06 3.15
N GLN A 17 16.08 -12.06 3.52
CA GLN A 17 15.59 -13.34 4.04
C GLN A 17 15.50 -13.33 5.56
N PRO A 18 14.55 -14.07 6.16
CA PRO A 18 14.43 -14.14 7.60
C PRO A 18 15.60 -14.94 8.18
N ALA A 19 16.14 -14.50 9.31
CA ALA A 19 17.30 -15.13 9.94
C ALA A 19 17.10 -16.63 10.27
N ASN A 20 15.87 -17.07 10.50
CA ASN A 20 15.51 -18.46 10.78
C ASN A 20 15.08 -19.27 9.54
N GLY A 21 15.15 -18.67 8.34
CA GLY A 21 14.74 -19.26 7.07
C GLY A 21 13.23 -19.50 6.91
N LYS A 22 12.41 -19.10 7.88
CA LYS A 22 10.95 -19.28 7.84
C LYS A 22 10.28 -17.94 7.54
N ILE A 23 9.61 -17.86 6.39
CA ILE A 23 8.84 -16.69 6.00
C ILE A 23 7.68 -16.50 7.00
N PRO A 24 7.61 -15.36 7.72
CA PRO A 24 6.51 -15.08 8.64
C PRO A 24 5.17 -14.88 7.93
N GLU A 25 4.08 -14.92 8.68
CA GLU A 25 2.76 -14.53 8.17
C GLU A 25 2.75 -13.04 7.78
N PRO A 26 2.15 -12.66 6.63
CA PRO A 26 2.12 -11.28 6.18
C PRO A 26 1.35 -10.38 7.16
N SER A 27 1.96 -9.25 7.51
CA SER A 27 1.46 -8.40 8.59
C SER A 27 0.19 -7.61 8.28
N LEU A 28 -0.18 -7.43 7.00
CA LEU A 28 -1.24 -6.51 6.57
C LEU A 28 -2.56 -6.72 7.33
N PHE A 29 -3.19 -7.87 7.14
CA PHE A 29 -4.50 -8.14 7.75
C PHE A 29 -4.42 -8.28 9.28
N ILE A 30 -3.28 -8.75 9.81
CA ILE A 30 -3.05 -8.81 11.27
C ILE A 30 -3.08 -7.40 11.87
N LYS A 31 -2.38 -6.45 11.24
CA LYS A 31 -2.36 -5.04 11.68
C LYS A 31 -3.74 -4.41 11.51
N MET A 32 -4.42 -4.62 10.38
CA MET A 32 -5.78 -4.10 10.16
C MET A 32 -6.78 -4.62 11.21
N SER A 33 -6.75 -5.92 11.54
CA SER A 33 -7.60 -6.46 12.60
C SER A 33 -7.34 -5.82 13.97
N LYS A 34 -6.09 -5.47 14.29
CA LYS A 34 -5.75 -4.71 15.49
C LYS A 34 -6.25 -3.27 15.42
N TYR A 35 -6.19 -2.62 14.27
CA TYR A 35 -6.71 -1.27 14.10
C TYR A 35 -8.22 -1.19 14.36
N PHE A 36 -8.98 -2.19 13.94
CA PHE A 36 -10.41 -2.28 14.26
C PHE A 36 -10.72 -2.31 15.77
N THR A 37 -9.81 -2.78 16.61
CA THR A 37 -10.00 -2.74 18.07
C THR A 37 -9.67 -1.38 18.68
N LEU A 38 -9.10 -0.46 17.90
CA LEU A 38 -8.58 0.83 18.34
C LEU A 38 -9.30 2.02 17.72
N ILE A 39 -10.04 1.84 16.62
CA ILE A 39 -10.83 2.92 16.02
C ILE A 39 -11.87 3.43 17.03
N PRO A 40 -12.07 4.76 17.13
CA PRO A 40 -13.03 5.34 18.05
C PRO A 40 -14.48 5.10 17.58
N ASP A 41 -15.39 4.82 18.52
CA ASP A 41 -16.82 4.80 18.22
C ASP A 41 -17.40 6.21 18.01
N SER A 42 -16.77 7.22 18.62
CA SER A 42 -17.16 8.63 18.53
C SER A 42 -16.02 9.58 18.87
N PHE A 43 -16.17 10.84 18.47
CA PHE A 43 -15.29 11.94 18.86
C PHE A 43 -15.98 12.86 19.88
N PRO A 44 -15.27 13.42 20.87
CA PRO A 44 -15.85 14.38 21.82
C PRO A 44 -16.26 15.71 21.18
N ASP A 45 -15.55 16.11 20.12
CA ASP A 45 -15.89 17.31 19.34
C ASP A 45 -17.11 17.01 18.47
N ALA A 46 -18.14 17.86 18.57
CA ALA A 46 -19.44 17.59 17.96
C ALA A 46 -19.40 17.67 16.42
N GLU A 47 -18.67 18.64 15.86
CA GLU A 47 -18.54 18.82 14.42
C GLU A 47 -17.73 17.68 13.80
N LYS A 48 -16.60 17.34 14.42
CA LYS A 48 -15.77 16.18 14.03
C LYS A 48 -16.55 14.88 14.11
N ASN A 49 -17.31 14.68 15.19
CA ASN A 49 -18.12 13.48 15.35
C ASN A 49 -19.25 13.41 14.31
N GLN A 50 -19.87 14.54 13.97
CA GLN A 50 -20.87 14.59 12.92
C GLN A 50 -20.27 14.19 11.56
N ARG A 51 -19.11 14.76 11.17
CA ARG A 51 -18.38 14.39 9.95
C ARG A 51 -18.05 12.90 9.95
N TYR A 52 -17.48 12.40 11.05
CA TYR A 52 -17.14 10.97 11.20
C TYR A 52 -18.35 10.06 10.94
N GLN A 53 -19.49 10.32 11.58
CA GLN A 53 -20.69 9.49 11.45
C GLN A 53 -21.36 9.60 10.07
N GLN A 54 -21.14 10.70 9.34
CA GLN A 54 -21.74 10.94 8.03
C GLN A 54 -20.89 10.41 6.88
N GLU A 55 -19.57 10.52 6.98
CA GLU A 55 -18.63 10.31 5.86
C GLU A 55 -17.87 8.99 5.97
N ILE A 56 -17.72 8.42 7.17
CA ILE A 56 -17.05 7.14 7.38
C ILE A 56 -18.09 6.01 7.45
N PRO A 57 -17.91 4.91 6.69
CA PRO A 57 -18.76 3.73 6.84
C PRO A 57 -18.72 3.19 8.28
N SER A 58 -19.83 2.64 8.76
CA SER A 58 -19.89 2.09 10.12
C SER A 58 -18.84 0.99 10.33
N THR A 59 -18.41 0.79 11.58
CA THR A 59 -17.45 -0.27 11.93
C THR A 59 -17.83 -1.64 11.38
N SER A 60 -19.12 -1.99 11.38
CA SER A 60 -19.62 -3.26 10.80
C SER A 60 -19.43 -3.32 9.28
N GLN A 61 -19.72 -2.22 8.57
CA GLN A 61 -19.48 -2.14 7.12
C GLN A 61 -17.99 -2.25 6.81
N LEU A 62 -17.14 -1.52 7.54
CA LEU A 62 -15.69 -1.59 7.37
C LEU A 62 -15.14 -3.01 7.64
N GLN A 63 -15.65 -3.72 8.65
CA GLN A 63 -15.26 -5.12 8.89
C GLN A 63 -15.66 -6.04 7.72
N GLN A 64 -16.86 -5.88 7.16
CA GLN A 64 -17.31 -6.63 5.98
C GLN A 64 -16.44 -6.33 4.76
N GLU A 65 -16.10 -5.06 4.55
CA GLU A 65 -15.20 -4.62 3.48
C GLU A 65 -13.80 -5.23 3.63
N MET A 66 -13.23 -5.27 4.84
CA MET A 66 -11.94 -5.92 5.10
C MET A 66 -11.98 -7.41 4.76
N GLU A 67 -13.02 -8.15 5.19
CA GLU A 67 -13.13 -9.58 4.89
C GLU A 67 -13.33 -9.83 3.39
N SER A 68 -14.09 -8.96 2.71
CA SER A 68 -14.22 -9.00 1.24
C SER A 68 -12.87 -8.79 0.54
N LEU A 69 -12.11 -7.77 0.96
CA LEU A 69 -10.76 -7.52 0.43
C LEU A 69 -9.84 -8.70 0.68
N LYS A 70 -9.83 -9.24 1.90
CA LYS A 70 -9.03 -10.41 2.25
C LYS A 70 -9.38 -11.61 1.35
N GLY A 71 -10.68 -11.86 1.13
CA GLY A 71 -11.15 -12.91 0.23
C GLY A 71 -10.75 -12.71 -1.24
N ALA A 72 -10.64 -11.46 -1.70
CA ALA A 72 -10.22 -11.14 -3.06
C ALA A 72 -8.69 -11.17 -3.24
N LEU A 73 -7.92 -10.82 -2.21
CA LEU A 73 -6.47 -10.60 -2.29
C LEU A 73 -5.65 -11.86 -1.99
N LEU A 74 -6.06 -12.67 -1.02
CA LEU A 74 -5.32 -13.89 -0.67
C LEU A 74 -5.19 -14.89 -1.84
N PRO A 75 -6.23 -15.15 -2.66
CA PRO A 75 -6.13 -16.06 -3.80
C PRO A 75 -5.17 -15.57 -4.91
N LEU A 76 -4.76 -14.30 -4.89
CA LEU A 76 -3.80 -13.79 -5.86
C LEU A 76 -2.39 -14.35 -5.65
N ASN A 77 -2.11 -14.94 -4.49
CA ASN A 77 -0.83 -15.56 -4.15
C ASN A 77 0.38 -14.62 -4.36
N SER A 78 0.24 -13.35 -3.98
CA SER A 78 1.38 -12.42 -4.01
C SER A 78 2.47 -12.92 -3.04
N PRO A 79 3.76 -12.95 -3.46
CA PRO A 79 4.84 -13.41 -2.60
C PRO A 79 4.92 -12.63 -1.29
N VAL A 80 5.27 -13.30 -0.19
CA VAL A 80 5.54 -12.64 1.09
C VAL A 80 7.03 -12.35 1.17
N VAL A 81 7.38 -11.07 1.29
CA VAL A 81 8.75 -10.53 1.29
C VAL A 81 8.93 -9.54 2.44
N PHE A 82 10.16 -9.16 2.74
CA PHE A 82 10.40 -8.07 3.68
C PHE A 82 10.05 -6.73 3.02
N CYS A 83 9.01 -6.06 3.53
CA CYS A 83 8.47 -4.83 2.98
C CYS A 83 8.78 -3.64 3.90
N HIS A 84 8.87 -2.44 3.32
CA HIS A 84 8.91 -1.19 4.06
C HIS A 84 7.53 -0.82 4.61
N ASN A 85 6.47 -1.07 3.82
CA ASN A 85 5.06 -0.78 4.08
C ASN A 85 4.68 0.71 4.16
N ASP A 86 5.62 1.63 3.90
CA ASP A 86 5.39 3.08 4.02
C ASP A 86 6.33 3.91 3.12
N LEU A 87 6.41 3.55 1.83
CA LEU A 87 7.31 4.21 0.87
C LEU A 87 6.72 5.47 0.23
N LEU A 88 6.35 6.44 1.06
CA LEU A 88 6.03 7.80 0.62
C LEU A 88 7.30 8.58 0.24
N CYS A 89 7.15 9.67 -0.52
CA CYS A 89 8.27 10.41 -1.10
C CYS A 89 9.32 10.87 -0.07
N LYS A 90 8.88 11.30 1.13
CA LYS A 90 9.78 11.74 2.21
C LYS A 90 10.68 10.62 2.77
N ASN A 91 10.33 9.35 2.53
CA ASN A 91 11.10 8.17 2.96
C ASN A 91 12.08 7.69 1.89
N ILE A 92 12.21 8.40 0.76
CA ILE A 92 13.08 8.05 -0.36
C ILE A 92 14.15 9.14 -0.53
N VAL A 93 15.39 8.81 -0.19
CA VAL A 93 16.54 9.74 -0.30
C VAL A 93 17.32 9.44 -1.57
N TYR A 94 17.46 10.44 -2.44
CA TYR A 94 18.34 10.38 -3.61
C TYR A 94 19.68 11.05 -3.32
N THR A 95 20.76 10.29 -3.42
CA THR A 95 22.13 10.79 -3.35
C THR A 95 22.66 10.98 -4.76
N GLU A 96 22.57 12.21 -5.28
CA GLU A 96 22.97 12.55 -6.66
C GLU A 96 24.43 12.16 -6.98
N ALA A 97 25.35 12.42 -6.05
CA ALA A 97 26.78 12.10 -6.22
C ALA A 97 27.07 10.60 -6.42
N GLU A 98 26.16 9.72 -5.98
CA GLU A 98 26.31 8.27 -6.07
C GLU A 98 25.31 7.65 -7.07
N ASP A 99 24.45 8.46 -7.68
CA ASP A 99 23.26 8.02 -8.43
C ASP A 99 22.49 6.89 -7.71
N LYS A 100 22.24 7.10 -6.41
CA LYS A 100 21.74 6.06 -5.50
C LYS A 100 20.46 6.50 -4.80
N VAL A 101 19.51 5.57 -4.70
CA VAL A 101 18.32 5.70 -3.84
C VAL A 101 18.56 4.90 -2.56
N THR A 102 18.21 5.49 -1.42
CA THR A 102 18.22 4.85 -0.10
C THR A 102 16.87 5.08 0.56
N PHE A 103 16.27 4.03 1.11
CA PHE A 103 15.05 4.17 1.93
C PHE A 103 15.43 4.42 3.39
N ILE A 104 14.58 5.17 4.08
CA ILE A 104 14.71 5.50 5.50
C ILE A 104 13.37 5.33 6.20
N ASP A 105 13.38 5.33 7.52
CA ASP A 105 12.16 5.27 8.35
C ASP A 105 11.38 3.94 8.23
N TYR A 106 12.02 2.86 8.67
CA TYR A 106 11.49 1.50 8.62
C TYR A 106 10.49 1.17 9.75
N GLU A 107 9.78 2.15 10.31
CA GLU A 107 8.92 1.93 11.48
C GLU A 107 7.76 0.95 11.22
N TYR A 108 7.23 0.93 9.99
CA TYR A 108 6.20 0.00 9.56
C TYR A 108 6.75 -1.29 8.94
N ALA A 109 8.07 -1.42 8.80
CA ALA A 109 8.69 -2.49 8.05
C ALA A 109 8.44 -3.86 8.70
N SER A 110 8.03 -4.81 7.87
CA SER A 110 7.73 -6.18 8.28
C SER A 110 7.56 -7.08 7.06
N TYR A 111 7.54 -8.38 7.28
CA TYR A 111 7.16 -9.32 6.23
C TYR A 111 5.70 -9.09 5.84
N ASN A 112 5.48 -8.87 4.55
CA ASN A 112 4.18 -8.57 4.00
C ASN A 112 4.09 -8.98 2.52
N PHE A 113 2.94 -8.77 1.89
CA PHE A 113 2.77 -9.04 0.46
C PHE A 113 3.62 -8.08 -0.39
N GLN A 114 4.35 -8.64 -1.34
CA GLN A 114 5.14 -7.88 -2.32
C GLN A 114 4.29 -6.84 -3.05
N ALA A 115 3.12 -7.24 -3.51
CA ALA A 115 2.21 -6.36 -4.23
C ALA A 115 1.68 -5.22 -3.34
N TYR A 116 1.56 -5.41 -2.03
CA TYR A 116 1.13 -4.36 -1.11
C TYR A 116 2.15 -3.22 -1.02
N ASP A 117 3.45 -3.53 -0.89
CA ASP A 117 4.46 -2.48 -0.74
C ASP A 117 4.60 -1.63 -2.00
N ILE A 118 4.50 -2.28 -3.17
CA ILE A 118 4.47 -1.60 -4.47
C ILE A 118 3.18 -0.77 -4.62
N ALA A 119 2.03 -1.33 -4.28
CA ALA A 119 0.75 -0.64 -4.38
C ALA A 119 0.70 0.59 -3.48
N ASN A 120 1.15 0.44 -2.24
CA ASN A 120 1.27 1.56 -1.32
C ASN A 120 2.18 2.65 -1.89
N HIS A 121 3.34 2.27 -2.43
CA HIS A 121 4.23 3.25 -3.07
C HIS A 121 3.55 4.01 -4.23
N PHE A 122 2.70 3.35 -5.02
CA PHE A 122 1.94 4.00 -6.10
C PHE A 122 0.82 4.90 -5.57
N ASP A 123 0.12 4.52 -4.51
CA ASP A 123 -0.88 5.38 -3.85
C ASP A 123 -0.25 6.71 -3.39
N GLU A 124 1.00 6.68 -2.92
CA GLU A 124 1.72 7.86 -2.43
C GLU A 124 2.13 8.83 -3.55
N PHE A 125 1.93 8.50 -4.83
CA PHE A 125 2.08 9.47 -5.94
C PHE A 125 1.04 10.59 -5.85
N ALA A 126 -0.09 10.33 -5.19
CA ALA A 126 -1.12 11.34 -4.95
C ALA A 126 -0.67 12.39 -3.92
N GLY A 127 0.39 12.13 -3.14
CA GLY A 127 0.82 13.02 -2.06
C GLY A 127 -0.02 12.87 -0.78
N VAL A 128 0.44 13.53 0.29
CA VAL A 128 -0.16 13.48 1.63
C VAL A 128 -0.70 14.85 2.07
N ASP A 129 0.06 15.92 1.82
CA ASP A 129 -0.30 17.28 2.23
C ASP A 129 -1.30 17.92 1.24
N GLU A 130 -1.09 17.71 -0.06
CA GLU A 130 -2.02 18.07 -1.14
C GLU A 130 -2.33 16.81 -1.94
N VAL A 131 -3.45 16.16 -1.63
CA VAL A 131 -3.82 14.87 -2.22
C VAL A 131 -4.44 15.06 -3.60
N ASP A 132 -3.80 14.52 -4.64
CA ASP A 132 -4.30 14.45 -6.01
C ASP A 132 -4.25 13.02 -6.56
N TYR A 133 -5.35 12.29 -6.42
CA TYR A 133 -5.46 10.92 -6.94
C TYR A 133 -5.45 10.80 -8.47
N SER A 134 -5.44 11.92 -9.22
CA SER A 134 -5.17 11.87 -10.66
C SER A 134 -3.71 11.57 -10.99
N LEU A 135 -2.80 11.72 -10.02
CA LEU A 135 -1.38 11.41 -10.13
C LEU A 135 -1.05 9.94 -9.92
N TYR A 136 -2.02 9.11 -9.53
CA TYR A 136 -1.81 7.66 -9.46
C TYR A 136 -1.31 7.16 -10.83
N PRO A 137 -0.22 6.38 -10.88
CA PRO A 137 0.45 6.07 -12.13
C PRO A 137 -0.47 5.32 -13.10
N ASP A 138 -0.47 5.76 -14.36
CA ASP A 138 -1.24 5.10 -15.40
C ASP A 138 -0.69 3.69 -15.73
N ARG A 139 -1.45 2.94 -16.53
CA ARG A 139 -1.10 1.57 -16.89
C ARG A 139 0.26 1.46 -17.58
N GLU A 140 0.59 2.37 -18.49
CA GLU A 140 1.87 2.32 -19.24
C GLU A 140 3.04 2.50 -18.29
N PHE A 141 2.94 3.48 -17.39
CA PHE A 141 3.91 3.73 -16.35
C PHE A 141 4.07 2.50 -15.45
N GLN A 142 2.95 1.98 -14.92
CA GLN A 142 2.98 0.84 -14.00
C GLN A 142 3.66 -0.36 -14.66
N LEU A 143 3.27 -0.76 -15.86
CA LEU A 143 3.88 -1.90 -16.55
C LEU A 143 5.38 -1.72 -16.78
N THR A 144 5.79 -0.51 -17.14
CA THR A 144 7.21 -0.18 -17.34
C THR A 144 8.00 -0.27 -16.03
N TRP A 145 7.45 0.28 -14.95
CA TRP A 145 8.07 0.25 -13.63
C TRP A 145 8.14 -1.18 -13.08
N LEU A 146 7.02 -1.92 -13.14
CA LEU A 146 6.90 -3.31 -12.66
C LEU A 146 7.85 -4.25 -13.40
N ARG A 147 8.00 -4.08 -14.72
CA ARG A 147 9.01 -4.83 -15.49
C ARG A 147 10.42 -4.55 -14.99
N SER A 148 10.76 -3.27 -14.78
CA SER A 148 12.09 -2.91 -14.27
C SER A 148 12.32 -3.48 -12.88
N TYR A 149 11.32 -3.42 -12.00
CA TYR A 149 11.38 -4.03 -10.67
C TYR A 149 11.60 -5.55 -10.76
N LEU A 150 10.79 -6.26 -11.57
CA LEU A 150 10.89 -7.71 -11.75
C LEU A 150 12.25 -8.16 -12.32
N GLN A 151 12.86 -7.34 -13.18
CA GLN A 151 14.20 -7.63 -13.72
C GLN A 151 15.26 -7.67 -12.61
N TYR A 152 15.15 -6.79 -11.61
CA TYR A 152 16.03 -6.82 -10.45
C TYR A 152 15.60 -7.87 -9.44
N PHE A 153 14.30 -8.07 -9.25
CA PHE A 153 13.75 -9.04 -8.32
C PHE A 153 14.01 -10.49 -8.76
N HIS A 154 14.27 -10.71 -10.04
CA HIS A 154 14.62 -12.01 -10.58
C HIS A 154 16.04 -12.05 -11.14
N ALA A 155 16.94 -11.20 -10.65
CA ALA A 155 18.30 -11.09 -11.18
C ALA A 155 19.10 -12.41 -11.15
N ASP A 156 18.74 -13.34 -10.24
CA ASP A 156 19.40 -14.64 -10.10
C ASP A 156 18.88 -15.71 -11.08
N ARG A 157 17.82 -15.42 -11.85
CA ARG A 157 17.27 -16.37 -12.82
C ARG A 157 17.82 -16.10 -14.24
N PRO A 158 18.07 -17.15 -15.04
CA PRO A 158 18.53 -16.99 -16.42
C PRO A 158 17.41 -16.53 -17.38
N GLU A 159 16.14 -16.81 -17.08
CA GLU A 159 15.01 -16.45 -17.93
C GLU A 159 14.65 -14.96 -17.85
N PRO A 160 14.35 -14.30 -18.98
CA PRO A 160 13.91 -12.92 -18.98
C PRO A 160 12.55 -12.76 -18.29
N VAL A 161 12.23 -11.53 -17.87
CA VAL A 161 10.88 -11.15 -17.40
C VAL A 161 9.90 -11.20 -18.57
N THR A 162 8.89 -12.05 -18.43
CA THR A 162 7.82 -12.21 -19.40
C THR A 162 6.72 -11.17 -19.22
N ASP A 163 6.01 -10.85 -20.29
CA ASP A 163 4.86 -9.93 -20.24
C ASP A 163 3.78 -10.44 -19.27
N ARG A 164 3.59 -11.76 -19.23
CA ARG A 164 2.63 -12.41 -18.34
C ARG A 164 2.93 -12.15 -16.86
N GLU A 165 4.20 -12.22 -16.46
CA GLU A 165 4.58 -11.93 -15.07
C GLU A 165 4.33 -10.47 -14.69
N VAL A 166 4.60 -9.54 -15.61
CA VAL A 166 4.32 -8.11 -15.41
C VAL A 166 2.83 -7.87 -15.28
N GLU A 167 2.00 -8.48 -16.14
CA GLU A 167 0.54 -8.36 -16.09
C GLU A 167 -0.05 -8.99 -14.81
N ILE A 168 0.45 -10.14 -14.36
CA ILE A 168 0.07 -10.74 -13.07
C ILE A 168 0.35 -9.75 -11.94
N LEU A 169 1.56 -9.19 -11.90
CA LEU A 169 1.93 -8.25 -10.84
C LEU A 169 1.12 -6.95 -10.93
N TYR A 170 0.81 -6.46 -12.14
CA TYR A 170 -0.06 -5.30 -12.34
C TYR A 170 -1.46 -5.52 -11.74
N VAL A 171 -2.08 -6.68 -11.99
CA VAL A 171 -3.38 -7.04 -11.41
C VAL A 171 -3.28 -7.10 -9.89
N GLN A 172 -2.23 -7.74 -9.36
CA GLN A 172 -2.01 -7.81 -7.92
C GLN A 172 -1.88 -6.43 -7.30
N VAL A 173 -0.98 -5.59 -7.81
CA VAL A 173 -0.66 -4.26 -7.29
C VAL A 173 -1.91 -3.38 -7.25
N ASN A 174 -2.68 -3.28 -8.35
CA ASN A 174 -3.88 -2.44 -8.34
C ASN A 174 -4.95 -2.98 -7.35
N LYS A 175 -5.11 -4.30 -7.21
CA LYS A 175 -6.03 -4.82 -6.17
C LYS A 175 -5.51 -4.53 -4.76
N PHE A 176 -4.20 -4.62 -4.52
CA PHE A 176 -3.61 -4.30 -3.21
C PHE A 176 -3.60 -2.80 -2.90
N ALA A 177 -3.71 -1.91 -3.90
CA ALA A 177 -3.88 -0.46 -3.69
C ALA A 177 -5.14 -0.18 -2.87
N LEU A 178 -6.22 -0.93 -3.12
CA LEU A 178 -7.42 -0.88 -2.29
C LEU A 178 -7.12 -1.17 -0.81
N ALA A 179 -6.27 -2.16 -0.53
CA ALA A 179 -5.88 -2.49 0.84
C ALA A 179 -4.95 -1.43 1.46
N ALA A 180 -4.11 -0.75 0.67
CA ALA A 180 -3.30 0.37 1.12
C ALA A 180 -4.17 1.57 1.52
N HIS A 181 -5.11 1.98 0.66
CA HIS A 181 -6.13 2.98 1.03
C HIS A 181 -6.87 2.61 2.32
N PHE A 182 -7.36 1.37 2.40
CA PHE A 182 -8.10 0.92 3.58
C PHE A 182 -7.24 0.92 4.85
N PHE A 183 -5.99 0.45 4.77
CA PHE A 183 -5.04 0.41 5.88
C PHE A 183 -4.78 1.82 6.43
N TRP A 184 -4.42 2.77 5.56
CA TRP A 184 -4.13 4.14 5.97
C TRP A 184 -5.37 4.91 6.39
N GLY A 185 -6.54 4.58 5.84
CA GLY A 185 -7.83 5.07 6.33
C GLY A 185 -8.06 4.68 7.79
N LEU A 186 -7.92 3.39 8.13
CA LEU A 186 -8.04 2.93 9.52
C LEU A 186 -7.00 3.58 10.45
N TRP A 187 -5.74 3.66 10.00
CA TRP A 187 -4.68 4.31 10.74
C TRP A 187 -5.04 5.78 11.05
N ALA A 188 -5.54 6.50 10.05
CA ALA A 188 -5.91 7.90 10.18
C ALA A 188 -7.05 8.11 11.20
N LEU A 189 -8.05 7.21 11.23
CA LEU A 189 -9.12 7.27 12.24
C LEU A 189 -8.59 7.11 13.68
N ILE A 190 -7.58 6.26 13.88
CA ILE A 190 -6.92 6.10 15.18
C ILE A 190 -6.15 7.39 15.53
N GLN A 191 -5.37 7.92 14.58
CA GLN A 191 -4.60 9.15 14.80
C GLN A 191 -5.51 10.36 15.06
N ALA A 192 -6.67 10.44 14.42
CA ALA A 192 -7.67 11.47 14.65
C ALA A 192 -8.14 11.52 16.11
N ARG A 193 -8.00 10.41 16.86
CA ARG A 193 -8.36 10.35 18.28
C ARG A 193 -7.20 10.64 19.23
N PHE A 194 -5.99 10.21 18.88
CA PHE A 194 -4.88 10.11 19.83
C PHE A 194 -3.66 10.98 19.47
N SER A 195 -3.54 11.42 18.22
CA SER A 195 -2.40 12.22 17.80
C SER A 195 -2.47 13.64 18.36
N ALA A 196 -1.30 14.17 18.72
CA ALA A 196 -1.12 15.57 19.09
C ALA A 196 -0.63 16.43 17.92
N ILE A 197 -0.40 15.83 16.74
CA ILE A 197 0.07 16.53 15.55
C ILE A 197 -1.07 17.37 14.97
N ASP A 198 -0.75 18.60 14.57
CA ASP A 198 -1.67 19.51 13.89
C ASP A 198 -1.83 19.09 12.41
N PHE A 199 -2.68 18.07 12.19
CA PHE A 199 -3.03 17.52 10.89
C PHE A 199 -4.47 16.99 10.95
N ASP A 200 -5.28 17.23 9.92
CA ASP A 200 -6.66 16.72 9.87
C ASP A 200 -6.68 15.24 9.47
N PHE A 201 -6.36 14.39 10.45
CA PHE A 201 -6.39 12.93 10.28
C PHE A 201 -7.78 12.39 9.94
N LEU A 202 -8.87 13.08 10.34
CA LEU A 202 -10.21 12.61 9.98
C LEU A 202 -10.45 12.83 8.49
N ASP A 203 -10.14 14.03 7.99
CA ASP A 203 -10.25 14.34 6.57
C ASP A 203 -9.38 13.42 5.70
N TYR A 204 -8.14 13.21 6.11
CA TYR A 204 -7.25 12.26 5.43
C TYR A 204 -7.83 10.83 5.42
N GLY A 205 -8.39 10.36 6.54
CA GLY A 205 -9.08 9.08 6.60
C GLY A 205 -10.27 8.99 5.63
N ILE A 206 -11.10 10.03 5.59
CA ILE A 206 -12.23 10.15 4.66
C ILE A 206 -11.74 10.08 3.20
N LEU A 207 -10.68 10.83 2.85
CA LEU A 207 -10.10 10.81 1.50
C LEU A 207 -9.66 9.39 1.09
N ARG A 208 -8.94 8.68 1.97
CA ARG A 208 -8.48 7.31 1.70
C ARG A 208 -9.66 6.34 1.52
N PHE A 209 -10.69 6.40 2.35
CA PHE A 209 -11.88 5.53 2.19
C PHE A 209 -12.70 5.88 0.94
N ASN A 210 -12.80 7.16 0.58
CA ASN A 210 -13.49 7.59 -0.63
C ASN A 210 -12.78 7.08 -1.90
N GLU A 211 -11.44 7.18 -1.96
CA GLU A 211 -10.69 6.65 -3.11
C GLU A 211 -10.76 5.12 -3.16
N TYR A 212 -10.70 4.44 -2.00
CA TYR A 212 -10.99 3.00 -1.90
C TYR A 212 -12.33 2.64 -2.57
N LEU A 213 -13.43 3.29 -2.16
CA LEU A 213 -14.77 3.00 -2.68
C LEU A 213 -14.88 3.30 -4.18
N LYS A 214 -14.28 4.41 -4.63
CA LYS A 214 -14.29 4.83 -6.03
C LYS A 214 -13.54 3.85 -6.94
N ARG A 215 -12.40 3.33 -6.50
CA ARG A 215 -11.56 2.41 -7.28
C ARG A 215 -11.95 0.94 -7.14
N LYS A 216 -12.76 0.60 -6.13
CA LYS A 216 -13.09 -0.78 -5.75
C LYS A 216 -13.54 -1.62 -6.94
N ASP A 217 -14.57 -1.19 -7.65
CA ASP A 217 -15.14 -1.97 -8.76
C ASP A 217 -14.15 -2.09 -9.93
N GLU A 218 -13.45 -1.00 -10.26
CA GLU A 218 -12.43 -0.95 -11.32
C GLU A 218 -11.30 -1.96 -11.05
N PHE A 219 -10.70 -1.89 -9.86
CA PHE A 219 -9.54 -2.71 -9.52
C PHE A 219 -9.92 -4.17 -9.26
N LEU A 220 -11.06 -4.45 -8.62
CA LEU A 220 -11.51 -5.83 -8.41
C LEU A 220 -11.92 -6.52 -9.71
N ALA A 221 -12.37 -5.78 -10.73
CA ALA A 221 -12.71 -6.32 -12.05
C ALA A 221 -11.49 -6.81 -12.85
N LEU A 222 -10.27 -6.38 -12.52
CA LEU A 222 -9.05 -6.84 -13.17
C LEU A 222 -8.91 -8.37 -13.07
N GLN A 223 -8.62 -9.01 -14.20
CA GLN A 223 -8.45 -10.46 -14.28
C GLN A 223 -6.97 -10.80 -14.48
N LEU A 224 -6.53 -11.89 -13.84
CA LEU A 224 -5.21 -12.45 -14.11
C LEU A 224 -5.15 -12.92 -15.57
N PRO A 225 -4.01 -12.74 -16.25
CA PRO A 225 -3.85 -13.25 -17.62
C PRO A 225 -3.90 -14.77 -17.65
N GLU A 226 -4.49 -15.33 -18.71
CA GLU A 226 -4.54 -16.78 -18.98
C GLU A 226 -3.15 -17.43 -19.01
#